data_AF-A0A3D1YYP4-F1
#
_entry.id   AF-A0A3D1YYP4-F1
#
_cell.length_a   1.000
_cell.length_b   1.000
_cell.length_c   1.000
_cell.angle_alpha   90.00
_cell.angle_beta   90.00
_cell.angle_gamma   90.00
#
_symmetry.space_group_name_H-M   'P 1'
#
loop_
_entity.id
_entity.type
_entity.pdbx_description
1 polymer ?
#
loop_
_entity_poly.entity_id
_entity_poly.type
_entity_poly.pdbx_seq_one_letter_code
_entity_poly.pdbx_strand_id
1 'polypeptide(L)'
;MNSKIVMLVLLAMVLLLMIAGISYAISPNEQAQIIAEEEFPKLLKDVIEPNNEGVGFPDKDQYENVSLGEPLEHYEIDFDSFDPDKGIDEQSKQNLFYTFPVMLDDSASIGFTVGVQANGEWEVIDVGGGLNKTVSQMADEQGLSNSRVLHFAGAMLIVATRDDKVVGYAPYYPYEPDLKEKTVVSEDEIMKILVYRHKEFQELIKNGNPQGLLGGPGLAAASAGHKQEGVIKRLTRFVKHVL
;
A
#
# COMPACT_ATOMS: atom_id res chain seq x y z
N MET A 1 34.03 -20.48 -29.61
CA MET A 1 33.55 -19.20 -29.05
C MET A 1 34.77 -18.42 -28.57
N ASN A 2 34.98 -17.18 -29.05
CA ASN A 2 36.18 -16.40 -28.73
C ASN A 2 36.22 -16.09 -27.23
N SER A 3 37.35 -16.31 -26.55
CA SER A 3 37.53 -16.06 -25.11
C SER A 3 37.17 -14.62 -24.70
N LYS A 4 37.42 -13.66 -25.59
CA LYS A 4 36.99 -12.25 -25.44
C LYS A 4 35.48 -12.08 -25.35
N ILE A 5 34.71 -12.84 -26.15
CA ILE A 5 33.24 -12.80 -26.16
C ILE A 5 32.71 -13.39 -24.84
N VAL A 6 33.29 -14.50 -24.38
CA VAL A 6 32.92 -15.11 -23.09
C VAL A 6 33.16 -14.14 -21.94
N MET A 7 34.31 -13.45 -21.91
CA MET A 7 34.62 -12.45 -20.89
C MET A 7 33.65 -11.27 -20.90
N LEU A 8 33.27 -10.77 -22.08
CA LEU A 8 32.29 -9.69 -22.21
C LEU A 8 30.91 -10.10 -21.70
N VAL A 9 30.46 -11.31 -22.01
CA VAL A 9 29.17 -11.85 -21.52
C VAL A 9 29.18 -11.98 -20.00
N LEU A 10 30.26 -12.51 -19.42
CA LEU A 10 30.38 -12.63 -17.96
C LEU A 10 30.37 -11.26 -17.28
N LEU A 11 31.09 -10.28 -17.82
CA LEU A 11 31.08 -8.92 -17.29
C LEU A 11 29.69 -8.29 -17.37
N ALA A 12 28.98 -8.47 -18.48
CA ALA A 12 27.62 -7.98 -18.66
C ALA A 12 26.65 -8.62 -17.65
N MET A 13 26.75 -9.95 -17.41
CA MET A 13 25.95 -10.63 -16.39
C MET A 13 26.22 -10.08 -14.99
N VAL A 14 27.49 -9.88 -14.63
CA VAL A 14 27.85 -9.32 -13.31
C VAL A 14 27.30 -7.91 -13.14
N LEU A 15 27.40 -7.06 -14.18
CA LEU A 15 26.81 -5.72 -14.17
C LEU A 15 25.28 -5.75 -14.01
N LEU A 16 24.60 -6.63 -14.75
CA LEU A 16 23.14 -6.79 -14.65
C LEU A 16 22.71 -7.24 -13.25
N LEU A 17 23.43 -8.20 -12.65
CA LEU A 17 23.16 -8.67 -11.30
C LEU A 17 23.39 -7.56 -10.25
N MET A 18 24.46 -6.76 -10.40
CA MET A 18 24.71 -5.62 -9.51
C MET A 18 23.62 -4.56 -9.63
N ILE A 19 23.20 -4.21 -10.84
CA ILE A 19 22.13 -3.22 -11.06
C ILE A 19 20.82 -3.74 -10.46
N ALA A 20 20.45 -5.00 -10.73
CA ALA A 20 19.25 -5.60 -10.17
C ALA A 20 19.27 -5.62 -8.64
N GLY A 21 20.40 -6.01 -8.03
CA GLY A 21 20.57 -6.01 -6.58
C GLY A 21 20.47 -4.62 -5.96
N ILE A 22 21.09 -3.61 -6.57
CA ILE A 22 20.98 -2.22 -6.11
C ILE A 22 19.55 -1.71 -6.26
N SER A 23 18.90 -1.98 -7.40
CA SER A 23 17.51 -1.58 -7.66
C SER A 23 16.54 -2.18 -6.65
N TYR A 24 16.73 -3.45 -6.29
CA TYR A 24 15.99 -4.11 -5.22
C TYR A 24 16.24 -3.44 -3.86
N ALA A 25 17.51 -3.30 -3.48
CA ALA A 25 17.91 -2.75 -2.19
C ALA A 25 17.39 -1.32 -1.94
N ILE A 26 17.29 -0.51 -3.00
CA ILE A 26 16.77 0.87 -2.92
C ILE A 26 15.29 0.97 -3.31
N SER A 27 14.61 -0.16 -3.54
CA SER A 27 13.21 -0.14 -3.95
C SER A 27 12.36 0.43 -2.81
N PRO A 28 11.25 1.13 -3.13
CA PRO A 28 10.45 1.75 -2.08
C PRO A 28 9.83 0.74 -1.12
N ASN A 29 9.39 -0.41 -1.66
CA ASN A 29 8.86 -1.50 -0.85
C ASN A 29 9.91 -2.02 0.14
N GLU A 30 11.13 -2.33 -0.31
CA GLU A 30 12.22 -2.78 0.56
C GLU A 30 12.55 -1.75 1.66
N GLN A 31 12.55 -0.46 1.31
CA GLN A 31 12.81 0.60 2.29
C GLN A 31 11.69 0.73 3.34
N ALA A 32 10.44 0.48 2.95
CA ALA A 32 9.31 0.44 3.88
C ALA A 32 9.40 -0.79 4.79
N GLN A 33 9.75 -1.96 4.23
CA GLN A 33 9.95 -3.22 4.97
C GLN A 33 11.01 -3.06 6.04
N ILE A 34 12.20 -2.52 5.70
CA ILE A 34 13.29 -2.31 6.67
C ILE A 34 12.82 -1.46 7.86
N ILE A 35 12.13 -0.35 7.59
CA ILE A 35 11.62 0.52 8.65
C ILE A 35 10.56 -0.18 9.48
N ALA A 36 9.71 -0.99 8.85
CA ALA A 36 8.72 -1.77 9.57
C ALA A 36 9.36 -2.78 10.50
N GLU A 37 10.33 -3.55 10.02
CA GLU A 37 11.03 -4.55 10.83
C GLU A 37 11.85 -3.91 11.97
N GLU A 38 12.48 -2.76 11.73
CA GLU A 38 13.25 -2.02 12.75
C GLU A 38 12.34 -1.49 13.88
N GLU A 39 11.15 -0.99 13.55
CA GLU A 39 10.23 -0.38 14.53
C GLU A 39 9.23 -1.37 15.14
N PHE A 40 9.01 -2.54 14.51
CA PHE A 40 8.04 -3.53 14.97
C PHE A 40 8.27 -4.01 16.41
N PRO A 41 9.50 -4.32 16.89
CA PRO A 41 9.70 -4.74 18.27
C PRO A 41 9.25 -3.69 19.29
N LYS A 42 9.45 -2.40 18.97
CA LYS A 42 9.01 -1.29 19.80
C LYS A 42 7.49 -1.17 19.78
N LEU A 43 6.87 -1.35 18.61
CA LEU A 43 5.42 -1.42 18.50
C LEU A 43 4.79 -2.50 19.38
N LEU A 44 5.35 -3.71 19.33
CA LEU A 44 4.85 -4.85 20.09
C LEU A 44 4.79 -4.53 21.58
N LYS A 45 5.87 -3.96 22.09
CA LYS A 45 6.03 -3.62 23.51
C LYS A 45 5.20 -2.40 23.94
N ASP A 46 5.20 -1.34 23.14
CA ASP A 46 4.68 -0.04 23.58
C ASP A 46 3.20 0.16 23.21
N VAL A 47 2.69 -0.55 22.20
CA VAL A 47 1.33 -0.36 21.67
C VAL A 47 0.48 -1.61 21.81
N ILE A 48 0.97 -2.78 21.39
CA ILE A 48 0.17 -4.01 21.34
C ILE A 48 0.06 -4.67 22.72
N GLU A 49 1.17 -4.88 23.43
CA GLU A 49 1.18 -5.52 24.75
C GLU A 49 0.25 -4.81 25.76
N PRO A 50 0.24 -3.46 25.86
CA PRO A 50 -0.65 -2.76 26.81
C PRO A 50 -2.13 -2.77 26.41
N ASN A 51 -2.45 -2.99 25.13
CA ASN A 51 -3.80 -2.88 24.57
C ASN A 51 -4.32 -4.21 23.98
N ASN A 52 -3.73 -5.34 24.36
CA ASN A 52 -3.95 -6.67 23.78
C ASN A 52 -5.42 -6.97 23.42
N GLU A 53 -6.37 -6.78 24.34
CA GLU A 53 -7.80 -7.03 24.11
C GLU A 53 -8.40 -6.11 23.03
N GLY A 54 -7.96 -4.84 22.95
CA GLY A 54 -8.49 -3.82 22.03
C GLY A 54 -7.93 -3.92 20.61
N VAL A 55 -6.75 -4.51 20.44
CA VAL A 55 -6.11 -4.77 19.12
C VAL A 55 -6.32 -6.20 18.62
N GLY A 56 -7.25 -6.94 19.24
CA GLY A 56 -7.67 -8.27 18.77
C GLY A 56 -6.76 -9.42 19.17
N PHE A 57 -5.93 -9.25 20.21
CA PHE A 57 -5.08 -10.29 20.78
C PHE A 57 -5.71 -10.83 22.09
N PRO A 58 -6.23 -12.07 22.10
CA PRO A 58 -6.94 -12.61 23.25
C PRO A 58 -6.05 -12.90 24.47
N ASP A 59 -4.76 -13.24 24.29
CA ASP A 59 -3.89 -13.63 25.40
C ASP A 59 -2.52 -12.93 25.37
N LYS A 60 -1.95 -12.68 26.57
CA LYS A 60 -0.59 -12.11 26.70
C LYS A 60 0.47 -13.02 26.09
N ASP A 61 0.33 -14.34 26.12
CA ASP A 61 1.38 -15.22 25.61
C ASP A 61 1.41 -15.28 24.06
N GLN A 62 0.44 -14.64 23.39
CA GLN A 62 0.35 -14.62 21.92
C GLN A 62 1.15 -13.48 21.27
N TYR A 63 1.60 -12.46 22.01
CA TYR A 63 2.42 -11.39 21.42
C TYR A 63 3.79 -11.88 20.95
N GLU A 64 4.29 -13.01 21.47
CA GLU A 64 5.59 -13.55 21.08
C GLU A 64 5.57 -14.22 19.71
N ASN A 65 4.39 -14.56 19.20
CA ASN A 65 4.21 -15.28 17.93
C ASN A 65 3.74 -14.38 16.79
N VAL A 66 3.67 -13.07 17.02
CA VAL A 66 3.24 -12.12 16.00
C VAL A 66 4.37 -11.81 15.01
N SER A 67 3.99 -11.60 13.76
CA SER A 67 4.93 -11.24 12.69
C SER A 67 4.34 -10.16 11.80
N LEU A 68 5.18 -9.53 10.99
CA LEU A 68 4.73 -8.70 9.88
C LEU A 68 4.49 -9.60 8.67
N GLY A 69 3.32 -9.47 8.04
CA GLY A 69 3.07 -10.09 6.75
C GLY A 69 3.42 -9.15 5.58
N GLU A 70 3.09 -9.60 4.37
CA GLU A 70 3.32 -8.85 3.14
C GLU A 70 2.56 -7.51 3.14
N PRO A 71 3.19 -6.40 2.71
CA PRO A 71 2.55 -5.10 2.72
C PRO A 71 1.39 -5.02 1.72
N LEU A 72 0.32 -4.36 2.15
CA LEU A 72 -0.71 -3.87 1.24
C LEU A 72 -0.20 -2.59 0.58
N GLU A 73 -0.09 -2.63 -0.75
CA GLU A 73 0.34 -1.48 -1.54
C GLU A 73 -0.82 -0.48 -1.75
N HIS A 74 -0.49 0.80 -1.76
CA HIS A 74 -1.43 1.87 -2.04
C HIS A 74 -1.10 2.54 -3.38
N TYR A 75 -2.14 2.89 -4.11
CA TYR A 75 -2.09 3.51 -5.42
C TYR A 75 -3.02 4.72 -5.44
N GLU A 76 -2.70 5.70 -6.27
CA GLU A 76 -3.54 6.85 -6.53
C GLU A 76 -3.75 7.05 -8.03
N ILE A 77 -4.88 7.67 -8.38
CA ILE A 77 -5.09 8.24 -9.71
C ILE A 77 -5.05 9.76 -9.55
N ASP A 78 -4.22 10.41 -10.37
CA ASP A 78 -4.11 11.86 -10.38
C ASP A 78 -5.42 12.47 -10.91
N PHE A 79 -6.04 13.29 -10.07
CA PHE A 79 -7.34 13.90 -10.32
C PHE A 79 -7.37 14.74 -11.60
N ASP A 80 -6.33 15.53 -11.87
CA ASP A 80 -6.29 16.45 -13.00
C ASP A 80 -6.04 15.73 -14.33
N SER A 81 -5.51 14.50 -14.26
CA SER A 81 -5.19 13.66 -15.43
C SER A 81 -6.11 12.46 -15.62
N PHE A 82 -7.15 12.33 -14.80
CA PHE A 82 -8.11 11.23 -14.85
C PHE A 82 -8.75 11.10 -16.24
N ASP A 83 -8.72 9.89 -16.79
CA ASP A 83 -9.22 9.58 -18.12
C ASP A 83 -10.18 8.38 -18.05
N PRO A 84 -11.49 8.57 -18.30
CA PRO A 84 -12.47 7.49 -18.20
C PRO A 84 -12.30 6.40 -19.27
N ASP A 85 -11.53 6.66 -20.33
CA ASP A 85 -11.29 5.71 -21.42
C ASP A 85 -10.08 4.79 -21.15
N LYS A 86 -9.33 5.01 -20.06
CA LYS A 86 -8.21 4.17 -19.63
C LYS A 86 -8.60 3.21 -18.52
N GLY A 87 -8.00 2.03 -18.52
CA GLY A 87 -8.13 1.08 -17.39
C GLY A 87 -7.50 1.63 -16.11
N ILE A 88 -7.81 1.02 -14.96
CA ILE A 88 -7.29 1.45 -13.64
C ILE A 88 -5.77 1.34 -13.60
N ASP A 89 -5.22 0.22 -14.09
CA ASP A 89 -3.78 -0.06 -14.09
C ASP A 89 -2.99 0.90 -14.98
N GLU A 90 -3.60 1.44 -16.03
CA GLU A 90 -2.94 2.33 -16.99
C GLU A 90 -2.77 3.76 -16.46
N GLN A 91 -3.56 4.16 -15.47
CA GLN A 91 -3.60 5.54 -14.95
C GLN A 91 -3.28 5.65 -13.45
N SER A 92 -3.27 4.54 -12.73
CA SER A 92 -2.87 4.52 -11.32
C SER A 92 -1.35 4.52 -11.16
N LYS A 93 -0.89 5.13 -10.07
CA LYS A 93 0.53 5.16 -9.68
C LYS A 93 0.67 4.70 -8.25
N GLN A 94 1.71 3.93 -7.98
CA GLN A 94 2.01 3.46 -6.63
C GLN A 94 2.43 4.64 -5.75
N ASN A 95 1.81 4.72 -4.58
CA ASN A 95 2.16 5.65 -3.52
C ASN A 95 3.34 5.12 -2.70
N LEU A 96 4.08 6.05 -2.09
CA LEU A 96 5.18 5.73 -1.20
C LEU A 96 4.67 5.50 0.23
N PHE A 97 3.70 4.60 0.33
CA PHE A 97 2.87 4.35 1.49
C PHE A 97 2.41 2.89 1.46
N TYR A 98 2.70 2.16 2.55
CA TYR A 98 2.54 0.72 2.67
C TYR A 98 1.92 0.40 4.01
N THR A 99 0.93 -0.50 4.05
CA THR A 99 0.34 -0.98 5.30
C THR A 99 0.67 -2.45 5.48
N PHE A 100 1.54 -2.75 6.44
CA PHE A 100 1.92 -4.11 6.82
C PHE A 100 0.89 -4.72 7.77
N PRO A 101 0.39 -5.94 7.51
CA PRO A 101 -0.45 -6.64 8.46
C PRO A 101 0.40 -7.14 9.63
N VAL A 102 -0.09 -6.93 10.85
CA VAL A 102 0.39 -7.68 12.01
C VAL A 102 -0.38 -9.01 12.05
N MET A 103 0.37 -10.10 11.84
CA MET A 103 -0.12 -11.46 11.70
C MET A 103 -0.05 -12.20 13.03
N LEU A 104 -1.09 -12.98 13.34
CA LEU A 104 -1.11 -13.98 14.41
C LEU A 104 -1.67 -15.28 13.83
N ASP A 105 -0.90 -16.37 13.88
CA ASP A 105 -1.32 -17.70 13.40
C ASP A 105 -2.02 -17.63 12.02
N ASP A 106 -1.38 -16.93 11.07
CA ASP A 106 -1.84 -16.67 9.69
C ASP A 106 -3.04 -15.71 9.53
N SER A 107 -3.54 -15.11 10.61
CA SER A 107 -4.62 -14.13 10.57
C SER A 107 -4.11 -12.69 10.75
N ALA A 108 -4.46 -11.81 9.81
CA ALA A 108 -4.17 -10.38 9.94
C ALA A 108 -5.09 -9.75 11.01
N SER A 109 -4.48 -9.05 11.99
CA SER A 109 -5.23 -8.34 13.04
C SER A 109 -5.33 -6.84 12.76
N ILE A 110 -4.20 -6.13 12.85
CA ILE A 110 -4.11 -4.68 12.69
C ILE A 110 -3.16 -4.28 11.56
N GLY A 111 -3.30 -3.05 11.07
CA GLY A 111 -2.37 -2.45 10.13
C GLY A 111 -1.23 -1.72 10.83
N PHE A 112 -0.05 -1.83 10.27
CA PHE A 112 1.14 -1.07 10.62
C PHE A 112 1.60 -0.30 9.39
N THR A 113 1.48 1.02 9.42
CA THR A 113 1.61 1.84 8.22
C THR A 113 2.94 2.57 8.20
N VAL A 114 3.68 2.40 7.10
CA VAL A 114 4.95 3.08 6.83
C VAL A 114 4.82 3.90 5.55
N GLY A 115 5.34 5.12 5.56
CA GLY A 115 5.37 5.94 4.36
C GLY A 115 6.40 7.06 4.42
N VAL A 116 6.53 7.76 3.30
CA VAL A 116 7.50 8.84 3.14
C VAL A 116 6.91 10.17 3.58
N GLN A 117 7.53 10.78 4.58
CA GLN A 117 7.15 12.09 5.12
C GLN A 117 7.61 13.25 4.20
N ALA A 118 7.20 14.48 4.54
CA ALA A 118 7.56 15.67 3.78
C ALA A 118 9.08 15.96 3.70
N ASN A 119 9.85 15.48 4.69
CA ASN A 119 11.32 15.54 4.69
C ASN A 119 11.97 14.50 3.75
N GLY A 120 11.18 13.59 3.17
CA GLY A 120 11.63 12.50 2.32
C GLY A 120 12.06 11.24 3.06
N GLU A 121 12.03 11.25 4.40
CA GLU A 121 12.39 10.12 5.26
C GLU A 121 11.22 9.14 5.40
N TRP A 122 11.57 7.87 5.63
CA TRP A 122 10.60 6.81 5.84
C TRP A 122 10.31 6.67 7.32
N GLU A 123 9.03 6.73 7.68
CA GLU A 123 8.59 6.69 9.07
C GLU A 123 7.31 5.89 9.22
N VAL A 124 7.08 5.39 10.44
CA VAL A 124 5.79 4.81 10.84
C VAL A 124 4.80 5.95 11.01
N ILE A 125 3.70 5.90 10.25
CA ILE A 125 2.71 6.99 10.18
C ILE A 125 1.51 6.68 11.07
N ASP A 126 1.11 5.41 11.11
CA ASP A 126 -0.10 4.99 11.81
C ASP A 126 -0.01 3.51 12.22
N VAL A 127 -0.72 3.17 13.28
CA VAL A 127 -0.86 1.79 13.79
C VAL A 127 -2.29 1.58 14.21
N GLY A 128 -2.94 0.60 13.59
CA GLY A 128 -4.31 0.24 13.87
C GLY A 128 -5.10 -0.04 12.60
N GLY A 129 -6.41 0.15 12.70
CA GLY A 129 -7.35 -0.15 11.61
C GLY A 129 -7.50 -1.65 11.34
N GLY A 130 -8.54 -2.00 10.58
CA GLY A 130 -8.82 -3.39 10.20
C GLY A 130 -8.68 -3.65 8.71
N LEU A 131 -7.94 -2.80 7.97
CA LEU A 131 -7.97 -2.79 6.50
C LEU A 131 -7.38 -4.08 5.97
N ASN A 132 -6.19 -4.43 6.46
CA ASN A 132 -5.52 -5.67 6.11
C ASN A 132 -6.35 -6.91 6.46
N LYS A 133 -6.99 -6.92 7.63
CA LYS A 133 -7.93 -7.98 8.01
C LYS A 133 -9.08 -8.11 7.01
N THR A 134 -9.68 -6.98 6.63
CA THR A 134 -10.78 -6.96 5.66
C THR A 134 -10.32 -7.41 4.28
N VAL A 135 -9.13 -7.00 3.84
CA VAL A 135 -8.57 -7.39 2.54
C VAL A 135 -8.25 -8.88 2.50
N SER A 136 -7.62 -9.42 3.55
CA SER A 136 -7.31 -10.85 3.68
C SER A 136 -8.59 -11.70 3.68
N GLN A 137 -9.60 -11.33 4.48
CA GLN A 137 -10.89 -12.04 4.50
C GLN A 137 -11.57 -12.03 3.13
N MET A 138 -11.60 -10.88 2.46
CA MET A 138 -12.18 -10.77 1.13
C MET A 138 -11.41 -11.57 0.08
N ALA A 139 -10.08 -11.63 0.19
CA ALA A 139 -9.26 -12.43 -0.70
C ALA A 139 -9.59 -13.92 -0.59
N ASP A 140 -9.71 -14.43 0.63
CA ASP A 140 -10.02 -15.85 0.88
C ASP A 140 -11.46 -16.20 0.49
N GLU A 141 -12.44 -15.41 0.93
CA GLU A 141 -13.86 -15.67 0.69
C GLU A 141 -14.25 -15.59 -0.79
N GLN A 142 -13.53 -14.77 -1.55
CA GLN A 142 -13.91 -14.41 -2.91
C GLN A 142 -12.87 -14.80 -3.97
N GLY A 143 -11.80 -15.50 -3.59
CA GLY A 143 -10.73 -15.93 -4.48
C GLY A 143 -10.04 -14.77 -5.18
N LEU A 144 -9.69 -13.72 -4.44
CA LEU A 144 -8.98 -12.55 -4.99
C LEU A 144 -7.47 -12.70 -4.81
N SER A 145 -6.71 -12.17 -5.77
CA SER A 145 -5.25 -12.05 -5.69
C SER A 145 -4.79 -10.63 -6.05
N ASN A 146 -3.54 -10.29 -5.75
CA ASN A 146 -2.94 -8.99 -6.09
C ASN A 146 -3.75 -7.78 -5.61
N SER A 147 -4.31 -7.89 -4.39
CA SER A 147 -5.09 -6.81 -3.80
C SER A 147 -4.23 -5.58 -3.52
N ARG A 148 -4.72 -4.41 -3.88
CA ARG A 148 -4.10 -3.11 -3.62
C ARG A 148 -5.16 -2.06 -3.30
N VAL A 149 -4.79 -1.04 -2.56
CA VAL A 149 -5.68 0.08 -2.21
C VAL A 149 -5.59 1.13 -3.29
N LEU A 150 -6.72 1.55 -3.83
CA LEU A 150 -6.83 2.65 -4.78
C LEU A 150 -7.46 3.86 -4.08
N HIS A 151 -6.75 4.98 -4.10
CA HIS A 151 -7.24 6.27 -3.64
C HIS A 151 -7.59 7.17 -4.83
N PHE A 152 -8.79 7.73 -4.84
CA PHE A 152 -9.19 8.69 -5.87
C PHE A 152 -10.30 9.61 -5.41
N ALA A 153 -10.12 10.92 -5.53
CA ALA A 153 -11.15 11.92 -5.25
C ALA A 153 -11.87 11.73 -3.89
N GLY A 154 -11.12 11.35 -2.84
CA GLY A 154 -11.64 11.07 -1.50
C GLY A 154 -12.18 9.65 -1.28
N ALA A 155 -12.34 8.85 -2.34
CA ALA A 155 -12.71 7.44 -2.24
C ALA A 155 -11.50 6.56 -1.96
N MET A 156 -11.70 5.50 -1.17
CA MET A 156 -10.77 4.41 -0.95
C MET A 156 -11.44 3.11 -1.41
N LEU A 157 -10.89 2.49 -2.45
CA LEU A 157 -11.35 1.23 -3.00
C LEU A 157 -10.26 0.18 -2.87
N ILE A 158 -10.63 -1.10 -2.84
CA ILE A 158 -9.70 -2.20 -3.07
C ILE A 158 -9.85 -2.65 -4.50
N VAL A 159 -8.73 -2.73 -5.21
CA VAL A 159 -8.64 -3.31 -6.55
C VAL A 159 -7.86 -4.61 -6.43
N ALA A 160 -8.37 -5.66 -7.06
CA ALA A 160 -7.77 -6.99 -7.03
C ALA A 160 -7.97 -7.71 -8.36
N THR A 161 -7.38 -8.88 -8.49
CA THR A 161 -7.54 -9.77 -9.63
C THR A 161 -8.45 -10.95 -9.25
N ARG A 162 -9.39 -11.31 -10.13
CA ARG A 162 -10.15 -12.56 -10.10
C ARG A 162 -10.26 -13.11 -11.51
N ASP A 163 -9.89 -14.37 -11.72
CA ASP A 163 -9.95 -15.02 -13.03
C ASP A 163 -9.26 -14.19 -14.14
N ASP A 164 -8.06 -13.68 -13.84
CA ASP A 164 -7.25 -12.79 -14.71
C ASP A 164 -7.93 -11.46 -15.09
N LYS A 165 -8.97 -11.04 -14.34
CA LYS A 165 -9.68 -9.77 -14.55
C LYS A 165 -9.57 -8.87 -13.34
N VAL A 166 -9.49 -7.57 -13.62
CA VAL A 166 -9.54 -6.54 -12.59
C VAL A 166 -10.96 -6.45 -12.02
N VAL A 167 -11.04 -6.49 -10.70
CA VAL A 167 -12.27 -6.33 -9.91
C VAL A 167 -11.99 -5.39 -8.75
N GLY A 168 -13.04 -4.85 -8.14
CA GLY A 168 -12.86 -4.02 -6.95
C GLY A 168 -14.05 -4.02 -6.02
N TYR A 169 -13.85 -3.45 -4.84
CA TYR A 169 -14.89 -3.28 -3.83
C TYR A 169 -14.53 -2.13 -2.87
N ALA A 170 -15.54 -1.62 -2.14
CA ALA A 170 -15.32 -0.68 -1.05
C ALA A 170 -15.09 -1.45 0.26
N PRO A 171 -13.94 -1.26 0.95
CA PRO A 171 -13.64 -1.98 2.18
C PRO A 171 -14.47 -1.49 3.38
N TYR A 172 -14.86 -0.20 3.38
CA TYR A 172 -15.58 0.45 4.48
C TYR A 172 -16.66 1.40 3.94
N TYR A 173 -17.89 1.23 4.44
CA TYR A 173 -19.02 2.17 4.35
C TYR A 173 -19.63 2.47 2.95
N PRO A 174 -20.91 2.91 2.89
CA PRO A 174 -21.76 2.94 1.71
C PRO A 174 -21.75 4.31 0.99
N TYR A 175 -20.65 5.07 1.09
CA TYR A 175 -20.60 6.42 0.48
C TYR A 175 -20.53 6.39 -1.04
N GLU A 176 -20.38 5.21 -1.64
CA GLU A 176 -20.55 5.03 -3.06
C GLU A 176 -22.02 4.70 -3.33
N PRO A 177 -22.79 5.61 -3.98
CA PRO A 177 -24.25 5.48 -4.08
C PRO A 177 -24.73 4.17 -4.71
N ASP A 178 -23.86 3.50 -5.47
CA ASP A 178 -24.15 2.26 -6.20
C ASP A 178 -23.30 1.05 -5.75
N LEU A 179 -22.43 1.19 -4.74
CA LEU A 179 -21.57 0.09 -4.27
C LEU A 179 -21.86 -0.25 -2.80
N LYS A 180 -22.43 -1.44 -2.59
CA LYS A 180 -22.57 -2.01 -1.25
C LYS A 180 -21.18 -2.39 -0.71
N GLU A 181 -20.99 -2.16 0.58
CA GLU A 181 -19.77 -2.57 1.29
C GLU A 181 -19.42 -4.03 0.98
N LYS A 182 -18.13 -4.29 0.72
CA LYS A 182 -17.59 -5.64 0.44
C LYS A 182 -18.27 -6.39 -0.70
N THR A 183 -18.98 -5.68 -1.58
CA THR A 183 -19.53 -6.28 -2.80
C THR A 183 -18.51 -6.14 -3.91
N VAL A 184 -18.01 -7.28 -4.40
CA VAL A 184 -17.05 -7.28 -5.51
C VAL A 184 -17.75 -7.02 -6.82
N VAL A 185 -17.25 -6.04 -7.56
CA VAL A 185 -17.78 -5.62 -8.87
C VAL A 185 -16.66 -5.59 -9.91
N SER A 186 -17.03 -5.57 -11.19
CA SER A 186 -16.08 -5.50 -12.30
C SER A 186 -15.40 -4.14 -12.39
N GLU A 187 -14.25 -4.09 -13.09
CA GLU A 187 -13.57 -2.84 -13.41
C GLU A 187 -14.50 -1.79 -14.04
N ASP A 188 -15.38 -2.17 -14.95
CA ASP A 188 -16.36 -1.24 -15.56
C ASP A 188 -17.26 -0.53 -14.52
N GLU A 189 -17.67 -1.25 -13.47
CA GLU A 189 -18.48 -0.67 -12.39
C GLU A 189 -17.64 0.23 -11.50
N ILE A 190 -16.38 -0.15 -11.22
CA ILE A 190 -15.43 0.71 -10.52
C ILE A 190 -15.18 2.01 -11.31
N MET A 191 -14.97 1.92 -12.63
CA MET A 191 -14.76 3.09 -13.48
C MET A 191 -15.96 4.04 -13.48
N LYS A 192 -17.20 3.52 -13.47
CA LYS A 192 -18.40 4.35 -13.29
C LYS A 192 -18.39 5.11 -11.97
N ILE A 193 -17.97 4.46 -10.89
CA ILE A 193 -17.81 5.07 -9.57
C ILE A 193 -16.75 6.18 -9.60
N LEU A 194 -15.58 5.91 -10.21
CA LEU A 194 -14.53 6.93 -10.35
C LEU A 194 -15.02 8.13 -11.17
N VAL A 195 -15.75 7.92 -12.26
CA VAL A 195 -16.35 9.02 -13.05
C VAL A 195 -17.33 9.84 -12.23
N TYR A 196 -18.17 9.20 -11.42
CA TYR A 196 -19.09 9.87 -10.51
C TYR A 196 -18.33 10.72 -9.49
N ARG A 197 -17.34 10.13 -8.81
CA ARG A 197 -16.49 10.80 -7.81
C ARG A 197 -15.72 11.98 -8.39
N HIS A 198 -15.18 11.83 -9.59
CA HIS A 198 -14.49 12.92 -10.28
C HIS A 198 -15.43 14.14 -10.46
N LYS A 199 -16.66 13.92 -10.93
CA LYS A 199 -17.66 15.00 -11.12
C LYS A 199 -18.09 15.62 -9.79
N GLU A 200 -18.42 14.80 -8.80
CA GLU A 200 -18.82 15.25 -7.47
C GLU A 200 -17.73 16.11 -6.82
N PHE A 201 -16.48 15.66 -6.87
CA PHE A 201 -15.34 16.40 -6.33
C PHE A 201 -15.08 17.71 -7.10
N GLN A 202 -15.23 17.72 -8.44
CA GLN A 202 -15.17 18.96 -9.22
C GLN A 202 -16.26 19.98 -8.81
N GLU A 203 -17.47 19.53 -8.51
CA GLU A 203 -18.55 20.40 -8.02
C GLU A 203 -18.25 20.94 -6.62
N LEU A 204 -17.71 20.12 -5.72
CA LEU A 204 -17.29 20.55 -4.39
C LEU A 204 -16.19 21.62 -4.43
N ILE A 205 -15.19 21.46 -5.32
CA ILE A 205 -14.15 22.47 -5.56
C ILE A 205 -14.79 23.78 -6.03
N LYS A 206 -15.68 23.72 -7.03
CA LYS A 206 -16.36 24.92 -7.58
C LYS A 206 -17.19 25.66 -6.53
N ASN A 207 -17.79 24.93 -5.58
CA ASN A 207 -18.64 25.49 -4.54
C ASN A 207 -17.89 25.96 -3.28
N GLY A 208 -16.54 25.88 -3.26
CA GLY A 208 -15.71 26.41 -2.19
C GLY A 208 -15.86 25.68 -0.85
N ASN A 209 -16.33 24.42 -0.85
CA ASN A 209 -16.53 23.63 0.37
C ASN A 209 -15.64 22.37 0.41
N PRO A 210 -14.32 22.53 0.57
CA PRO A 210 -13.39 21.39 0.64
C PRO A 210 -13.44 20.66 1.99
N GLN A 211 -14.17 21.16 2.99
CA GLN A 211 -14.25 20.51 4.32
C GLN A 211 -15.29 19.38 4.40
N GLY A 212 -16.19 19.26 3.42
CA GLY A 212 -17.12 18.13 3.30
C GLY A 212 -16.49 16.84 2.76
N LEU A 213 -15.19 16.87 2.47
CA LEU A 213 -14.43 15.75 1.92
C LEU A 213 -14.12 14.74 3.05
N LEU A 214 -15.06 13.82 3.29
CA LEU A 214 -14.82 12.64 4.12
C LEU A 214 -13.69 11.82 3.49
N GLY A 215 -12.71 11.44 4.31
CA GLY A 215 -11.39 10.96 3.88
C GLY A 215 -10.35 12.07 4.04
N GLY A 216 -10.09 12.45 5.29
CA GLY A 216 -9.31 13.64 5.60
C GLY A 216 -7.95 13.68 4.88
N PRO A 217 -7.38 14.89 4.69
CA PRO A 217 -6.08 15.08 4.06
C PRO A 217 -4.95 14.29 4.73
N GLY A 218 -5.13 13.70 5.91
CA GLY A 218 -4.09 12.97 6.64
C GLY A 218 -3.49 11.74 5.95
N LEU A 219 -4.26 10.97 5.16
CA LEU A 219 -3.74 9.74 4.52
C LEU A 219 -3.44 9.93 3.02
N ALA A 220 -4.28 10.68 2.30
CA ALA A 220 -4.01 11.05 0.91
C ALA A 220 -2.89 12.09 0.79
N ALA A 221 -2.74 13.03 1.73
CA ALA A 221 -1.60 13.97 1.73
C ALA A 221 -0.32 13.39 2.37
N ALA A 222 -0.37 12.18 2.96
CA ALA A 222 0.83 11.56 3.51
C ALA A 222 1.83 11.14 2.41
N SER A 223 1.40 10.94 1.16
CA SER A 223 2.29 10.47 0.09
C SER A 223 2.20 11.21 -1.24
N ALA A 224 1.16 12.04 -1.46
CA ALA A 224 1.04 12.81 -2.70
C ALA A 224 2.22 13.78 -2.88
N GLY A 225 3.17 13.40 -3.74
CA GLY A 225 4.26 14.26 -4.20
C GLY A 225 5.54 14.27 -3.35
N HIS A 226 5.68 13.42 -2.32
CA HIS A 226 6.92 13.37 -1.54
C HIS A 226 8.05 12.64 -2.29
N LYS A 227 9.24 13.24 -2.30
CA LYS A 227 10.44 12.62 -2.88
C LYS A 227 11.18 11.82 -1.82
N GLN A 228 11.55 10.59 -2.15
CA GLN A 228 12.39 9.77 -1.29
C GLN A 228 13.79 10.33 -1.12
N GLU A 229 14.43 9.93 -0.04
CA GLU A 229 15.87 10.08 0.14
C GLU A 229 16.70 9.54 -1.03
N GLY A 230 17.89 10.12 -1.21
CA GLY A 230 18.81 9.73 -2.28
C GLY A 230 19.23 8.26 -2.22
N VAL A 231 19.58 7.72 -3.39
CA VAL A 231 19.97 6.32 -3.61
C VAL A 231 21.02 5.82 -2.60
N ILE A 232 22.05 6.63 -2.30
CA ILE A 232 23.14 6.26 -1.39
C ILE A 232 22.62 6.03 0.03
N LYS A 233 21.71 6.88 0.53
CA LYS A 233 21.14 6.72 1.88
C LYS A 233 20.31 5.44 1.96
N ARG A 234 19.44 5.21 0.98
CA ARG A 234 18.61 3.99 0.88
C ARG A 234 19.47 2.72 0.83
N LEU A 235 20.52 2.72 0.02
CA LEU A 235 21.46 1.61 -0.04
C LEU A 235 22.21 1.41 1.28
N THR A 236 22.61 2.50 1.94
CA THR A 236 23.29 2.43 3.25
C THR A 236 22.37 1.83 4.31
N ARG A 237 21.08 2.20 4.31
CA ARG A 237 20.08 1.62 5.21
C ARG A 237 19.95 0.11 4.97
N PHE A 238 19.77 -0.30 3.72
CA PHE A 238 19.70 -1.72 3.34
C PHE A 238 20.92 -2.51 3.83
N VAL A 239 22.13 -2.00 3.56
CA VAL A 239 23.38 -2.68 3.97
C VAL A 239 23.47 -2.79 5.50
N LYS A 240 23.05 -1.78 6.26
CA LYS A 240 23.04 -1.82 7.73
C LYS A 240 22.00 -2.77 8.31
N HIS A 241 20.89 -2.95 7.61
CA HIS A 241 19.83 -3.85 8.05
C HIS A 241 20.21 -5.32 7.82
N VAL A 242 20.91 -5.62 6.72
CA VAL A 242 21.28 -6.99 6.35
C VAL A 242 22.60 -7.48 7.00
N LEU A 243 23.48 -6.57 7.47
CA LEU A 243 24.79 -6.89 8.06
C LEU A 243 24.83 -6.69 9.58
#